data_AF-A0A955Q4J2-F1
#
_entry.id   AF-A0A955Q4J2-F1
#
_cell.length_a   1.000
_cell.length_b   1.000
_cell.length_c   1.000
_cell.angle_alpha   90.00
_cell.angle_beta   90.00
_cell.angle_gamma   90.00
#
_symmetry.space_group_name_H-M   'P 1'
#
loop_
_entity.id
_entity.type
_entity.pdbx_description
1 polymer ?
#
loop_
_entity_poly.entity_id
_entity_poly.type
_entity_poly.pdbx_seq_one_letter_code
_entity_poly.pdbx_strand_id
1 'polypeptide(L)'
;MPVPQSTTAHAELLDRRFSKIFDGAYKNPDEKRSTLFTVQTARKGADEKMSNIGELGDLVPYTGSFTYDSTNQGYEVTATHKEYGKAMSITRTMRDDDLFSVMDKQPAKLGRATDRTLENFGARIFTMAFSNDTLFYVHSEGVPLCSNSHTTRSPGVSTAVGFDNLGVSALSATAVSAYRIQMRQFRGDRAERLAIRPNELWVPVDLEDTAYEITNSMGKLDTANNNVNAQQGRWSVHVWDYMSDANDWFMCDSMMRKENLFWWNRIAPEFAKTGEFDTMDWKWRVYVRFSYNYNGWRWVMGSQVS
;
A
#
# COMPACT_ATOMS: atom_id res chain seq x y z
N MET A 1 36.97 5.03 -48.61
CA MET A 1 35.60 4.53 -48.41
C MET A 1 35.02 5.25 -47.21
N PRO A 2 33.82 5.86 -47.31
CA PRO A 2 33.17 6.47 -46.16
C PRO A 2 32.89 5.38 -45.13
N VAL A 3 33.33 5.57 -43.89
CA VAL A 3 32.95 4.69 -42.78
C VAL A 3 31.43 4.77 -42.67
N PRO A 4 30.67 3.67 -42.84
CA PRO A 4 29.23 3.70 -42.63
C PRO A 4 29.01 4.07 -41.17
N GLN A 5 28.29 5.16 -40.91
CA GLN A 5 27.80 5.41 -39.56
C GLN A 5 26.85 4.26 -39.22
N SER A 6 27.35 3.27 -38.48
CA SER A 6 26.50 2.19 -38.02
C SER A 6 25.46 2.79 -37.08
N THR A 7 24.22 2.34 -37.23
CA THR A 7 23.05 2.69 -36.41
C THR A 7 23.29 2.52 -34.90
N THR A 8 24.40 1.91 -34.49
CA THR A 8 24.92 1.81 -33.13
C THR A 8 25.15 3.17 -32.47
N ALA A 9 25.52 4.24 -33.21
CA ALA A 9 25.76 5.56 -32.62
C ALA A 9 24.47 6.32 -32.20
N HIS A 10 23.31 5.90 -32.69
CA HIS A 10 22.01 6.48 -32.32
C HIS A 10 21.09 5.51 -31.55
N ALA A 11 21.53 4.25 -31.36
CA ALA A 11 20.80 3.27 -30.58
C ALA A 11 20.63 3.71 -29.13
N GLU A 12 21.67 4.28 -28.51
CA GLU A 12 21.58 4.85 -27.15
C GLU A 12 20.62 6.06 -27.06
N LEU A 13 20.56 6.90 -28.10
CA LEU A 13 19.67 8.07 -28.13
C LEU A 13 18.19 7.64 -28.24
N LEU A 14 17.92 6.60 -29.04
CA LEU A 14 16.59 6.01 -29.15
C LEU A 14 16.19 5.27 -27.87
N ASP A 15 17.12 4.54 -27.25
CA ASP A 15 16.87 3.79 -26.02
C ASP A 15 16.54 4.72 -24.84
N ARG A 16 17.33 5.79 -24.65
CA ARG A 16 17.03 6.82 -23.64
C ARG A 16 15.69 7.54 -23.89
N ARG A 17 15.30 7.74 -25.16
CA ARG A 17 14.01 8.36 -25.51
C ARG A 17 12.84 7.47 -25.09
N PHE A 18 12.87 6.17 -25.39
CA PHE A 18 11.79 5.26 -25.05
C PHE A 18 11.70 4.98 -23.56
N SER A 19 12.84 4.86 -22.88
CA SER A 19 12.88 4.77 -21.41
C SER A 19 12.29 6.01 -20.75
N LYS A 20 12.58 7.22 -21.26
CA LYS A 20 11.96 8.46 -20.76
C LYS A 20 10.44 8.49 -20.97
N ILE A 21 9.95 8.00 -22.12
CA ILE A 21 8.51 7.91 -22.41
C ILE A 21 7.84 6.89 -21.46
N PHE A 22 8.49 5.75 -21.22
CA PHE A 22 8.05 4.77 -20.24
C PHE A 22 7.99 5.39 -18.83
N ASP A 23 9.08 5.98 -18.37
CA ASP A 23 9.18 6.58 -17.03
C ASP A 23 8.17 7.70 -16.82
N GLY A 24 7.96 8.54 -17.85
CA GLY A 24 6.97 9.61 -17.78
C GLY A 24 5.52 9.10 -17.72
N ALA A 25 5.24 7.94 -18.31
CA ALA A 25 3.94 7.30 -18.24
C ALA A 25 3.77 6.42 -16.99
N TYR A 26 4.86 5.93 -16.41
CA TYR A 26 4.91 5.15 -15.19
C TYR A 26 4.80 6.04 -13.93
N LYS A 27 5.45 7.21 -13.93
CA LYS A 27 5.37 8.17 -12.81
C LYS A 27 4.02 8.86 -12.80
N ASN A 28 3.05 8.24 -12.14
CA ASN A 28 1.76 8.83 -11.87
C ASN A 28 1.88 9.82 -10.69
N PRO A 29 1.53 11.11 -10.83
CA PRO A 29 1.57 12.05 -9.72
C PRO A 29 0.60 11.69 -8.58
N ASP A 30 -0.45 10.93 -8.87
CA ASP A 30 -1.49 10.54 -7.91
C ASP A 30 -1.28 9.15 -7.30
N GLU A 31 -0.06 8.60 -7.40
CA GLU A 31 0.31 7.28 -6.86
C GLU A 31 -0.05 7.16 -5.37
N LYS A 32 -1.06 6.32 -5.08
CA LYS A 32 -1.53 6.10 -3.71
C LYS A 32 -0.72 5.03 -2.99
N ARG A 33 -0.15 4.07 -3.74
CA ARG A 33 0.72 3.03 -3.18
C ARG A 33 1.90 3.64 -2.41
N SER A 34 2.65 4.57 -2.98
CA SER A 34 3.79 5.20 -2.30
C SER A 34 3.39 6.04 -1.09
N THR A 35 2.14 6.52 -1.06
CA THR A 35 1.58 7.23 0.09
C THR A 35 1.24 6.25 1.22
N LEU A 36 0.67 5.09 0.87
CA LEU A 36 0.21 4.07 1.82
C LEU A 36 1.34 3.18 2.37
N PHE A 37 2.31 2.80 1.56
CA PHE A 37 3.35 1.86 1.95
C PHE A 37 4.68 2.55 2.24
N THR A 38 5.39 2.07 3.25
CA THR A 38 6.83 2.37 3.39
C THR A 38 7.60 1.52 2.37
N VAL A 39 8.02 2.16 1.28
CA VAL A 39 8.76 1.47 0.20
C VAL A 39 10.21 1.21 0.63
N GLN A 40 10.63 -0.05 0.55
CA GLN A 40 11.98 -0.50 0.84
C GLN A 40 12.55 -1.36 -0.29
N THR A 41 13.87 -1.39 -0.40
CA THR A 41 14.59 -2.28 -1.31
C THR A 41 14.93 -3.57 -0.61
N ALA A 42 14.47 -4.70 -1.14
CA ALA A 42 14.67 -6.00 -0.52
C ALA A 42 16.12 -6.49 -0.65
N ARG A 43 16.62 -7.23 0.35
CA ARG A 43 17.99 -7.75 0.36
C ARG A 43 18.13 -8.94 -0.58
N LYS A 44 19.26 -9.07 -1.27
CA LYS A 44 19.49 -10.15 -2.26
C LYS A 44 19.55 -11.53 -1.59
N GLY A 45 18.51 -12.35 -1.75
CA GLY A 45 18.57 -13.82 -1.63
C GLY A 45 17.53 -14.49 -0.74
N ALA A 46 16.80 -13.75 0.08
CA ALA A 46 15.85 -14.31 1.04
C ALA A 46 14.42 -13.77 0.84
N ASP A 47 13.44 -14.53 1.31
CA ASP A 47 12.13 -14.00 1.68
C ASP A 47 12.31 -13.08 2.90
N GLU A 48 11.53 -12.00 2.97
CA GLU A 48 11.63 -11.06 4.08
C GLU A 48 10.81 -11.61 5.25
N LYS A 49 11.51 -12.03 6.30
CA LYS A 49 10.90 -12.49 7.55
C LYS A 49 10.97 -11.39 8.58
N MET A 50 9.81 -10.95 9.05
CA MET A 50 9.68 -9.95 10.09
C MET A 50 9.01 -10.58 11.30
N SER A 51 9.67 -10.49 12.45
CA SER A 51 9.09 -10.88 13.72
C SER A 51 8.88 -9.63 14.54
N ASN A 52 7.68 -9.45 15.07
CA ASN A 52 7.47 -8.47 16.12
C ASN A 52 8.06 -9.01 17.43
N ILE A 53 8.51 -8.10 18.28
CA ILE A 53 8.90 -8.37 19.66
C ILE A 53 7.96 -7.54 20.52
N GLY A 54 7.35 -8.15 21.53
CA GLY A 54 6.41 -7.47 22.41
C GLY A 54 7.08 -6.39 23.25
N GLU A 55 6.28 -5.41 23.68
CA GLU A 55 6.76 -4.24 24.43
C GLU A 55 7.13 -4.57 25.89
N LEU A 56 7.87 -3.66 26.53
CA LEU A 56 8.15 -3.73 27.97
C LEU A 56 6.98 -3.15 28.77
N GLY A 57 6.85 -3.59 30.02
CA GLY A 57 5.87 -3.04 30.95
C GLY A 57 6.22 -1.62 31.42
N ASP A 58 5.24 -0.96 32.04
CA ASP A 58 5.42 0.36 32.62
C ASP A 58 6.52 0.37 33.70
N LEU A 59 7.17 1.52 33.86
CA LEU A 59 8.17 1.73 34.90
C LEU A 59 7.54 1.58 36.29
N VAL A 60 8.16 0.76 37.12
CA VAL A 60 7.77 0.58 38.53
C VAL A 60 8.57 1.51 39.44
N PRO A 61 8.03 1.92 40.60
CA PRO A 61 8.78 2.70 41.57
C PRO A 61 10.08 2.01 41.99
N TYR A 62 11.18 2.74 42.00
CA TYR A 62 12.49 2.22 42.40
C TYR A 62 12.54 2.00 43.92
N THR A 63 12.79 0.76 44.35
CA THR A 63 12.82 0.37 45.77
C THR A 63 14.23 0.03 46.29
N GLY A 64 15.28 0.37 45.53
CA GLY A 64 16.68 0.07 45.87
C GLY A 64 17.31 -1.04 45.04
N SER A 65 16.55 -1.70 44.16
CA SER A 65 17.05 -2.62 43.13
C SER A 65 16.19 -2.54 41.86
N PHE A 66 16.76 -2.94 40.72
CA PHE A 66 16.01 -3.02 39.46
C PHE A 66 15.31 -4.37 39.33
N THR A 67 14.02 -4.35 38.98
CA THR A 67 13.31 -5.53 38.49
C THR A 67 13.56 -5.66 37.00
N TYR A 68 14.06 -6.83 36.57
CA TYR A 68 14.24 -7.12 35.15
C TYR A 68 12.91 -7.57 34.55
N ASP A 69 12.51 -6.91 33.47
CA ASP A 69 11.36 -7.30 32.66
C ASP A 69 11.85 -8.03 31.40
N SER A 70 10.98 -8.83 30.79
CA SER A 70 11.30 -9.61 29.58
C SER A 70 10.28 -9.38 28.48
N THR A 71 10.75 -9.46 27.24
CA THR A 71 9.92 -9.34 26.03
C THR A 71 9.56 -10.71 25.49
N ASN A 72 8.32 -10.88 25.01
CA ASN A 72 7.90 -12.09 24.31
C ASN A 72 8.04 -11.93 22.80
N GLN A 73 8.29 -13.01 22.08
CA GLN A 73 8.23 -12.98 20.63
C GLN A 73 6.77 -12.86 20.17
N GLY A 74 6.50 -11.85 19.34
CA GLY A 74 5.20 -11.61 18.73
C GLY A 74 4.93 -12.53 17.53
N TYR A 75 3.96 -12.14 16.71
CA TYR A 75 3.70 -12.82 15.45
C TYR A 75 4.80 -12.57 14.43
N GLU A 76 5.07 -13.59 13.60
CA GLU A 76 5.95 -13.54 12.46
C GLU A 76 5.15 -13.37 11.16
N VAL A 77 5.70 -12.60 10.24
CA VAL A 77 5.22 -12.41 8.87
C VAL A 77 6.33 -12.75 7.91
N THR A 78 6.06 -13.65 6.97
CA THR A 78 7.00 -13.98 5.89
C THR A 78 6.44 -13.41 4.59
N ALA A 79 7.17 -12.50 3.95
CA ALA A 79 6.82 -11.92 2.66
C ALA A 79 7.61 -12.59 1.53
N THR A 80 6.90 -13.12 0.53
CA THR A 80 7.46 -13.82 -0.63
C THR A 80 7.34 -12.94 -1.88
N HIS A 81 8.48 -12.55 -2.45
CA HIS A 81 8.51 -11.73 -3.65
C HIS A 81 8.04 -12.51 -4.88
N LYS A 82 7.07 -11.96 -5.63
CA LYS A 82 6.64 -12.53 -6.91
C LYS A 82 7.13 -11.73 -8.09
N GLU A 83 7.23 -12.42 -9.21
CA GLU A 83 7.75 -11.90 -10.47
C GLU A 83 6.60 -11.64 -11.43
N TYR A 84 6.57 -10.45 -12.00
CA TYR A 84 5.61 -10.05 -13.02
C TYR A 84 6.37 -9.41 -14.18
N GLY A 85 5.91 -9.69 -15.39
CA GLY A 85 6.50 -9.10 -16.57
C GLY A 85 5.49 -9.01 -17.70
N LYS A 86 5.74 -8.07 -18.60
CA LYS A 86 4.97 -7.91 -19.83
C LYS A 86 5.90 -7.49 -20.94
N ALA A 87 5.78 -8.14 -22.09
CA ALA A 87 6.50 -7.80 -23.29
C ALA A 87 5.54 -7.39 -24.39
N MET A 88 6.03 -6.58 -25.31
CA MET A 88 5.34 -6.21 -26.55
C MET A 88 6.33 -6.21 -27.69
N SER A 89 5.88 -6.58 -28.88
CA SER A 89 6.68 -6.54 -30.10
C SER A 89 5.97 -5.72 -31.18
N ILE A 90 6.75 -5.01 -31.98
CA ILE A 90 6.28 -4.32 -33.18
C ILE A 90 7.09 -4.86 -34.34
N THR A 91 6.39 -5.28 -35.40
CA THR A 91 7.03 -5.84 -36.58
C THR A 91 7.76 -4.79 -37.38
N ARG A 92 8.74 -5.22 -38.17
CA ARG A 92 9.48 -4.32 -39.08
C ARG A 92 8.56 -3.54 -40.01
N THR A 93 7.57 -4.21 -40.61
CA THR A 93 6.61 -3.59 -41.54
C THR A 93 5.76 -2.51 -40.87
N MET A 94 5.23 -2.80 -39.67
CA MET A 94 4.43 -1.81 -38.91
C MET A 94 5.22 -0.57 -38.51
N ARG A 95 6.54 -0.70 -38.33
CA ARG A 95 7.40 0.44 -38.05
C ARG A 95 7.67 1.26 -39.32
N ASP A 96 7.96 0.59 -40.42
CA ASP A 96 8.28 1.26 -41.69
C ASP A 96 7.05 2.00 -42.25
N ASP A 97 5.86 1.47 -42.00
CA ASP A 97 4.58 2.07 -42.41
C ASP A 97 4.01 3.09 -41.38
N ASP A 98 4.71 3.37 -40.27
CA ASP A 98 4.24 4.29 -39.23
C ASP A 98 4.44 5.77 -39.62
N LEU A 99 3.49 6.29 -40.39
CA LEU A 99 3.47 7.69 -40.85
C LEU A 99 3.31 8.72 -39.73
N PHE A 100 2.78 8.32 -38.56
CA PHE A 100 2.39 9.24 -37.48
C PHE A 100 3.12 9.01 -36.15
N SER A 101 4.18 8.20 -36.15
CA SER A 101 4.94 7.85 -34.93
C SER A 101 4.03 7.31 -33.80
N VAL A 102 2.99 6.55 -34.16
CA VAL A 102 2.06 5.95 -33.20
C VAL A 102 2.74 4.81 -32.45
N MET A 103 3.68 4.11 -33.11
CA MET A 103 4.44 3.01 -32.54
C MET A 103 5.41 3.50 -31.46
N ASP A 104 5.89 4.74 -31.56
CA ASP A 104 6.72 5.39 -30.53
C ASP A 104 5.97 5.62 -29.20
N LYS A 105 4.63 5.57 -29.20
CA LYS A 105 3.78 5.74 -28.00
C LYS A 105 3.54 4.43 -27.25
N GLN A 106 3.95 3.29 -27.80
CA GLN A 106 3.66 1.99 -27.19
C GLN A 106 4.40 1.76 -25.86
N PRO A 107 5.66 2.22 -25.66
CA PRO A 107 6.31 2.19 -24.35
C PRO A 107 5.51 2.93 -23.26
N ALA A 108 4.80 4.01 -23.60
CA ALA A 108 3.93 4.70 -22.65
C ALA A 108 2.75 3.82 -22.20
N LYS A 109 2.19 3.00 -23.09
CA LYS A 109 1.13 2.04 -22.73
C LYS A 109 1.67 0.97 -21.79
N LEU A 110 2.90 0.53 -22.00
CA LEU A 110 3.57 -0.42 -21.12
C LEU A 110 3.80 0.21 -19.74
N GLY A 111 4.24 1.46 -19.66
CA GLY A 111 4.37 2.24 -18.42
C GLY A 111 3.07 2.33 -17.63
N ARG A 112 1.98 2.76 -18.28
CA ARG A 112 0.65 2.79 -17.64
C ARG A 112 0.15 1.43 -17.21
N ALA A 113 0.43 0.37 -17.98
CA ALA A 113 0.04 -0.98 -17.61
C ALA A 113 0.81 -1.45 -16.36
N THR A 114 2.10 -1.14 -16.27
CA THR A 114 2.91 -1.41 -15.08
C THR A 114 2.38 -0.67 -13.86
N ASP A 115 2.15 0.64 -13.97
CA ASP A 115 1.60 1.46 -12.88
C ASP A 115 0.27 0.89 -12.37
N ARG A 116 -0.70 0.71 -13.28
CA ARG A 116 -2.01 0.11 -12.97
C ARG A 116 -1.88 -1.24 -12.27
N THR A 117 -0.96 -2.10 -12.71
CA THR A 117 -0.77 -3.40 -12.08
C THR A 117 -0.24 -3.25 -10.65
N LEU A 118 0.72 -2.36 -10.41
CA LEU A 118 1.28 -2.15 -9.07
C LEU A 118 0.28 -1.47 -8.13
N GLU A 119 -0.51 -0.52 -8.63
CA GLU A 119 -1.60 0.11 -7.86
C GLU A 119 -2.69 -0.89 -7.49
N ASN A 120 -3.11 -1.78 -8.40
CA ASN A 120 -4.06 -2.87 -8.09
C ASN A 120 -3.53 -3.79 -6.99
N PHE A 121 -2.23 -4.14 -7.02
CA PHE A 121 -1.64 -4.93 -5.95
C PHE A 121 -1.44 -4.12 -4.66
N GLY A 122 -1.24 -2.81 -4.74
CA GLY A 122 -1.23 -1.92 -3.59
C GLY A 122 -2.58 -1.88 -2.89
N ALA A 123 -3.67 -1.65 -3.64
CA ALA A 123 -5.02 -1.58 -3.11
C ALA A 123 -5.52 -2.91 -2.55
N ARG A 124 -4.89 -4.02 -2.94
CA ARG A 124 -5.20 -5.36 -2.44
C ARG A 124 -5.14 -5.50 -0.93
N ILE A 125 -4.29 -4.73 -0.25
CA ILE A 125 -4.26 -4.71 1.23
C ILE A 125 -5.60 -4.32 1.84
N PHE A 126 -6.34 -3.43 1.16
CA PHE A 126 -7.67 -3.00 1.57
C PHE A 126 -8.76 -3.89 0.99
N THR A 127 -8.70 -4.26 -0.29
CA THR A 127 -9.75 -5.12 -0.90
C THR A 127 -9.80 -6.53 -0.32
N MET A 128 -8.69 -7.00 0.27
CA MET A 128 -8.63 -8.27 0.99
C MET A 128 -8.50 -8.08 2.51
N ALA A 129 -8.73 -6.87 3.06
CA ALA A 129 -8.51 -6.59 4.48
C ALA A 129 -9.34 -7.50 5.42
N PHE A 130 -10.51 -7.92 4.97
CA PHE A 130 -11.47 -8.74 5.73
C PHE A 130 -11.33 -10.25 5.46
N SER A 131 -10.34 -10.65 4.66
CA SER A 131 -10.04 -12.05 4.34
C SER A 131 -8.56 -12.36 4.54
N ASN A 132 -8.22 -13.64 4.73
CA ASN A 132 -6.81 -14.04 4.85
C ASN A 132 -6.13 -14.01 3.46
N ASP A 133 -5.53 -12.87 3.10
CA ASP A 133 -4.69 -12.80 1.90
C ASP A 133 -3.34 -13.52 2.14
N THR A 134 -3.03 -14.45 1.24
CA THR A 134 -1.80 -15.24 1.27
C THR A 134 -0.98 -15.06 0.01
N LEU A 135 -1.34 -14.08 -0.83
CA LEU A 135 -0.67 -13.90 -2.10
C LEU A 135 0.81 -13.55 -1.88
N PHE A 136 1.11 -12.48 -1.14
CA PHE A 136 2.48 -11.98 -0.98
C PHE A 136 3.09 -12.22 0.40
N TYR A 137 2.28 -12.56 1.39
CA TYR A 137 2.75 -12.77 2.75
C TYR A 137 1.93 -13.83 3.45
N VAL A 138 2.51 -14.42 4.49
CA VAL A 138 1.81 -15.30 5.43
C VAL A 138 2.00 -14.74 6.82
N HIS A 139 0.89 -14.42 7.48
CA HIS A 139 0.86 -13.93 8.85
C HIS A 139 0.59 -15.10 9.80
N SER A 140 1.47 -15.34 10.76
CA SER A 140 1.38 -16.50 11.67
C SER A 140 0.26 -16.41 12.72
N GLU A 141 -0.44 -15.27 12.82
CA GLU A 141 -1.67 -15.15 13.60
C GLU A 141 -2.84 -15.90 12.94
N GLY A 142 -2.87 -15.98 11.60
CA GLY A 142 -3.92 -16.68 10.86
C GLY A 142 -5.28 -15.96 10.79
N VAL A 143 -5.34 -14.68 11.15
CA VAL A 143 -6.53 -13.84 11.04
C VAL A 143 -6.35 -12.73 9.98
N PRO A 144 -7.44 -12.24 9.35
CA PRO A 144 -7.38 -11.12 8.42
C PRO A 144 -6.83 -9.84 9.04
N LEU A 145 -6.44 -8.86 8.20
CA LEU A 145 -5.93 -7.56 8.66
C LEU A 145 -6.94 -6.80 9.53
N CYS A 146 -8.22 -6.86 9.16
CA CYS A 146 -9.32 -6.28 9.94
C CYS A 146 -10.17 -7.42 10.54
N SER A 147 -10.11 -7.58 11.86
CA SER A 147 -10.80 -8.62 12.60
C SER A 147 -11.22 -8.16 14.01
N ASN A 148 -12.25 -8.81 14.56
CA ASN A 148 -12.64 -8.71 15.97
C ASN A 148 -12.16 -9.95 16.76
N SER A 149 -11.07 -10.55 16.30
CA SER A 149 -10.51 -11.77 16.86
C SER A 149 -8.98 -11.75 16.83
N HIS A 150 -8.39 -10.55 16.89
CA HIS A 150 -6.94 -10.46 17.05
C HIS A 150 -6.53 -10.98 18.42
N THR A 151 -5.35 -11.57 18.46
CA THR A 151 -4.80 -12.25 19.62
C THR A 151 -3.43 -11.66 19.99
N THR A 152 -2.87 -12.09 21.12
CA THR A 152 -1.49 -11.77 21.50
C THR A 152 -0.79 -13.04 21.98
N ARG A 153 0.53 -13.10 21.77
CA ARG A 153 1.38 -14.18 22.29
C ARG A 153 1.86 -13.92 23.73
N SER A 154 1.60 -12.73 24.26
CA SER A 154 1.94 -12.43 25.65
C SER A 154 1.04 -13.22 26.61
N PRO A 155 1.62 -14.00 27.55
CA PRO A 155 0.85 -14.85 28.44
C PRO A 155 0.03 -14.01 29.43
N GLY A 156 -1.20 -14.45 29.70
CA GLY A 156 -2.07 -13.85 30.72
C GLY A 156 -2.72 -12.51 30.33
N VAL A 157 -2.59 -12.08 29.07
CA VAL A 157 -3.17 -10.82 28.57
C VAL A 157 -4.56 -11.09 28.00
N SER A 158 -5.56 -10.35 28.47
CA SER A 158 -6.91 -10.40 27.91
C SER A 158 -7.00 -9.59 26.63
N THR A 159 -7.57 -10.18 25.57
CA THR A 159 -7.81 -9.52 24.29
C THR A 159 -9.24 -9.01 24.14
N ALA A 160 -10.04 -9.03 25.21
CA ALA A 160 -11.44 -8.59 25.16
C ALA A 160 -11.63 -7.08 24.94
N VAL A 161 -10.57 -6.27 25.07
CA VAL A 161 -10.63 -4.82 24.89
C VAL A 161 -9.41 -4.34 24.11
N GLY A 162 -9.65 -3.69 22.98
CA GLY A 162 -8.61 -3.00 22.20
C GLY A 162 -7.82 -3.92 21.28
N PHE A 163 -8.37 -5.09 20.93
CA PHE A 163 -7.88 -6.05 19.93
C PHE A 163 -8.85 -6.22 18.75
N ASP A 164 -9.71 -5.22 18.54
CA ASP A 164 -10.79 -5.27 17.55
C ASP A 164 -10.70 -4.06 16.62
N ASN A 165 -10.48 -4.30 15.33
CA ASN A 165 -10.37 -3.26 14.32
C ASN A 165 -11.32 -3.44 13.12
N LEU A 166 -12.34 -4.30 13.27
CA LEU A 166 -13.37 -4.51 12.27
C LEU A 166 -14.68 -3.82 12.68
N GLY A 167 -15.13 -2.92 11.80
CA GLY A 167 -16.43 -2.26 11.85
C GLY A 167 -17.37 -2.71 10.73
N VAL A 168 -18.63 -2.29 10.81
CA VAL A 168 -19.68 -2.58 9.79
C VAL A 168 -20.55 -1.36 9.46
N SER A 169 -20.12 -0.17 9.89
CA SER A 169 -20.91 1.06 9.74
C SER A 169 -20.58 1.74 8.43
N ALA A 170 -21.61 2.14 7.67
CA ALA A 170 -21.44 3.02 6.52
C ALA A 170 -20.73 4.33 6.93
N LEU A 171 -19.99 4.92 5.99
CA LEU A 171 -19.23 6.14 6.22
C LEU A 171 -20.18 7.28 6.63
N SER A 172 -19.96 7.82 7.81
CA SER A 172 -20.73 8.94 8.36
C SER A 172 -19.91 9.68 9.43
N ALA A 173 -20.24 10.94 9.71
CA ALA A 173 -19.56 11.72 10.74
C ALA A 173 -19.60 11.03 12.12
N THR A 174 -20.70 10.34 12.42
CA THR A 174 -20.87 9.54 13.65
C THR A 174 -19.96 8.33 13.66
N ALA A 175 -19.91 7.56 12.57
CA ALA A 175 -19.04 6.38 12.46
C ALA A 175 -17.56 6.77 12.54
N VAL A 176 -17.13 7.83 11.84
CA VAL A 176 -15.78 8.38 11.93
C VAL A 176 -15.43 8.78 13.37
N SER A 177 -16.34 9.44 14.09
CA SER A 177 -16.09 9.79 15.49
C SER A 177 -15.96 8.56 16.38
N ALA A 178 -16.81 7.55 16.19
CA ALA A 178 -16.78 6.31 16.96
C ALA A 178 -15.49 5.52 16.71
N TYR A 179 -15.10 5.33 15.45
CA TYR A 179 -13.93 4.55 15.06
C TYR A 179 -12.64 5.22 15.51
N ARG A 180 -12.59 6.56 15.45
CA ARG A 180 -11.49 7.33 16.03
C ARG A 180 -11.33 7.04 17.53
N ILE A 181 -12.42 6.98 18.29
CA ILE A 181 -12.36 6.69 19.72
C ILE A 181 -11.88 5.25 19.95
N GLN A 182 -12.39 4.30 19.17
CA GLN A 182 -12.01 2.89 19.24
C GLN A 182 -10.52 2.67 18.93
N MET A 183 -9.98 3.28 17.86
CA MET A 183 -8.55 3.19 17.55
C MET A 183 -7.67 3.75 18.68
N ARG A 184 -8.08 4.83 19.35
CA ARG A 184 -7.37 5.34 20.55
C ARG A 184 -7.50 4.43 21.78
N GLN A 185 -8.38 3.44 21.71
CA GLN A 185 -8.55 2.41 22.73
C GLN A 185 -7.88 1.09 22.32
N PHE A 186 -7.15 1.03 21.21
CA PHE A 186 -6.29 -0.11 20.94
C PHE A 186 -5.26 -0.29 22.05
N ARG A 187 -4.83 -1.54 22.18
CA ARG A 187 -3.84 -1.96 23.17
C ARG A 187 -2.71 -2.69 22.48
N GLY A 188 -1.51 -2.52 23.02
CA GLY A 188 -0.36 -3.30 22.56
C GLY A 188 -0.39 -4.72 23.10
N ASP A 189 0.70 -5.44 22.93
CA ASP A 189 0.73 -6.89 23.11
C ASP A 189 0.60 -7.32 24.59
N ARG A 190 0.84 -6.41 25.54
CA ARG A 190 0.69 -6.61 27.00
C ARG A 190 -0.50 -5.87 27.60
N ALA A 191 -1.46 -5.44 26.77
CA ALA A 191 -2.61 -4.63 27.17
C ALA A 191 -2.28 -3.19 27.65
N GLU A 192 -1.11 -2.68 27.27
CA GLU A 192 -0.66 -1.30 27.43
C GLU A 192 -1.37 -0.34 26.47
N ARG A 193 -1.48 0.93 26.87
CA ARG A 193 -2.09 1.99 26.05
C ARG A 193 -1.11 2.43 24.96
N LEU A 194 -1.58 2.41 23.71
CA LEU A 194 -0.81 2.92 22.58
C LEU A 194 -1.20 4.37 22.27
N ALA A 195 -0.23 5.19 21.85
CA ALA A 195 -0.42 6.59 21.51
C ALA A 195 -0.99 6.79 20.09
N ILE A 196 -1.96 5.97 19.69
CA ILE A 196 -2.56 6.00 18.35
C ILE A 196 -3.40 7.27 18.17
N ARG A 197 -3.20 7.94 17.03
CA ARG A 197 -3.87 9.16 16.62
C ARG A 197 -4.21 9.04 15.13
N PRO A 198 -5.35 8.42 14.79
CA PRO A 198 -5.73 8.29 13.39
C PRO A 198 -5.95 9.67 12.76
N ASN A 199 -5.45 9.83 11.54
CA ASN A 199 -5.38 11.09 10.82
C ASN A 199 -5.59 10.93 9.30
N GLU A 200 -5.81 9.72 8.81
CA GLU A 200 -6.05 9.43 7.40
C GLU A 200 -7.40 8.70 7.25
N LEU A 201 -8.14 9.06 6.19
CA LEU A 201 -9.31 8.34 5.72
C LEU A 201 -9.04 7.85 4.30
N TRP A 202 -9.18 6.55 4.09
CA TRP A 202 -8.98 5.89 2.81
C TRP A 202 -10.32 5.38 2.31
N VAL A 203 -10.74 5.85 1.12
CA VAL A 203 -12.08 5.63 0.59
C VAL A 203 -12.05 5.31 -0.92
N PRO A 204 -13.02 4.52 -1.42
CA PRO A 204 -13.29 4.39 -2.85
C PRO A 204 -13.84 5.70 -3.42
N VAL A 205 -13.87 5.80 -4.75
CA VAL A 205 -14.37 6.98 -5.48
C VAL A 205 -15.82 7.28 -5.14
N ASP A 206 -16.65 6.26 -4.95
CA ASP A 206 -18.07 6.41 -4.63
C ASP A 206 -18.33 7.12 -3.28
N LEU A 207 -17.35 7.10 -2.37
CA LEU A 207 -17.44 7.74 -1.05
C LEU A 207 -16.67 9.06 -0.97
N GLU A 208 -16.06 9.53 -2.06
CA GLU A 208 -15.25 10.75 -2.10
C GLU A 208 -16.03 11.97 -1.59
N ASP A 209 -17.23 12.22 -2.14
CA ASP A 209 -18.06 13.36 -1.76
C ASP A 209 -18.46 13.31 -0.29
N THR A 210 -18.85 12.12 0.19
CA THR A 210 -19.24 11.91 1.61
C THR A 210 -18.05 12.17 2.53
N ALA A 211 -16.86 11.67 2.19
CA ALA A 211 -15.64 11.92 2.95
C ALA A 211 -15.26 13.41 2.94
N TYR A 212 -15.42 14.09 1.80
CA TYR A 212 -15.14 15.51 1.67
C TYR A 212 -16.08 16.36 2.53
N GLU A 213 -17.37 16.06 2.52
CA GLU A 213 -18.36 16.74 3.36
C GLU A 213 -18.06 16.57 4.85
N ILE A 214 -17.72 15.35 5.30
CA ILE A 214 -17.37 15.05 6.70
C ILE A 214 -16.15 15.84 7.17
N THR A 215 -15.16 16.01 6.30
CA THR A 215 -13.86 16.55 6.67
C THR A 215 -13.72 18.05 6.45
N ASN A 216 -14.55 18.66 5.61
CA ASN A 216 -14.44 20.08 5.26
C ASN A 216 -15.64 20.94 5.66
N SER A 217 -16.81 20.35 5.93
CA SER A 217 -17.98 21.12 6.37
C SER A 217 -17.68 21.93 7.63
N MET A 218 -18.06 23.22 7.64
CA MET A 218 -17.92 24.11 8.80
C MET A 218 -18.93 23.74 9.90
N GLY A 219 -20.15 23.40 9.50
CA GLY A 219 -21.24 23.02 10.39
C GLY A 219 -21.34 21.49 10.53
N LYS A 220 -21.93 21.03 11.62
CA LYS A 220 -22.25 19.63 11.81
C LYS A 220 -23.22 19.16 10.72
N LEU A 221 -22.82 18.13 9.99
CA LEU A 221 -23.61 17.52 8.93
C LEU A 221 -24.97 17.02 9.47
N ASP A 222 -25.96 17.05 8.57
CA ASP A 222 -27.30 16.51 8.78
C ASP A 222 -28.05 17.06 10.00
N THR A 223 -27.71 18.28 10.43
CA THR A 223 -28.42 18.98 11.49
C THR A 223 -28.71 20.43 11.11
N ALA A 224 -29.89 20.93 11.47
CA ALA A 224 -30.23 22.35 11.33
C ALA A 224 -29.47 23.26 12.31
N ASN A 225 -28.64 22.67 13.19
CA ASN A 225 -27.90 23.39 14.21
C ASN A 225 -26.51 23.76 13.67
N ASN A 226 -26.12 25.03 13.81
CA ASN A 226 -24.81 25.53 13.41
C ASN A 226 -23.69 25.15 14.40
N ASN A 227 -23.70 23.90 14.86
CA ASN A 227 -22.67 23.37 15.75
C ASN A 227 -21.39 23.16 14.95
N VAL A 228 -20.24 23.40 15.58
CA VAL A 228 -18.92 23.21 14.95
C VAL A 228 -18.71 21.73 14.60
N ASN A 229 -18.19 21.47 13.40
CA ASN A 229 -17.76 20.14 12.99
C ASN A 229 -16.44 19.75 13.67
N ALA A 230 -16.49 18.77 14.57
CA ALA A 230 -15.31 18.28 15.29
C ALA A 230 -14.30 17.49 14.42
N GLN A 231 -14.69 17.12 13.18
CA GLN A 231 -13.83 16.43 12.22
C GLN A 231 -13.13 17.38 11.26
N GLN A 232 -13.52 18.65 11.23
CA GLN A 232 -13.02 19.60 10.25
C GLN A 232 -11.49 19.76 10.35
N GLY A 233 -10.79 19.63 9.22
CA GLY A 233 -9.35 19.81 9.12
C GLY A 233 -8.49 18.78 9.89
N ARG A 234 -9.11 17.70 10.38
CA ARG A 234 -8.42 16.67 11.17
C ARG A 234 -7.87 15.51 10.35
N TRP A 235 -8.39 15.33 9.14
CA TRP A 235 -8.19 14.14 8.32
C TRP A 235 -7.55 14.50 6.99
N SER A 236 -6.60 13.67 6.55
CA SER A 236 -6.16 13.59 5.16
C SER A 236 -7.02 12.54 4.45
N VAL A 237 -7.84 12.96 3.49
CA VAL A 237 -8.67 12.06 2.70
C VAL A 237 -7.87 11.57 1.50
N HIS A 238 -7.79 10.25 1.36
CA HIS A 238 -7.15 9.56 0.25
C HIS A 238 -8.19 8.74 -0.50
N VAL A 239 -8.58 9.23 -1.67
CA VAL A 239 -9.45 8.52 -2.61
C VAL A 239 -8.58 7.59 -3.45
N TRP A 240 -9.01 6.33 -3.61
CA TRP A 240 -8.24 5.35 -4.38
C TRP A 240 -9.11 4.54 -5.33
N ASP A 241 -8.94 4.80 -6.63
CA ASP A 241 -9.68 4.20 -7.75
C ASP A 241 -9.59 2.66 -7.84
N TYR A 242 -8.60 2.06 -7.19
CA TYR A 242 -8.34 0.62 -7.23
C TYR A 242 -8.97 -0.15 -6.07
N MET A 243 -9.70 0.53 -5.18
CA MET A 243 -10.56 -0.11 -4.20
C MET A 243 -11.79 -0.66 -4.91
N SER A 244 -12.02 -1.97 -4.81
CA SER A 244 -13.04 -2.67 -5.59
C SER A 244 -14.45 -2.59 -5.01
N ASP A 245 -14.55 -2.32 -3.71
CA ASP A 245 -15.83 -2.19 -3.00
C ASP A 245 -16.18 -0.70 -2.88
N ALA A 246 -17.42 -0.36 -3.21
CA ALA A 246 -17.91 1.03 -3.24
C ALA A 246 -18.31 1.56 -1.85
N ASN A 247 -18.45 0.69 -0.85
CA ASN A 247 -18.99 1.02 0.47
C ASN A 247 -17.96 0.87 1.60
N ASP A 248 -16.95 0.02 1.40
CA ASP A 248 -15.89 -0.19 2.38
C ASP A 248 -14.99 1.04 2.54
N TRP A 249 -14.61 1.36 3.77
CA TRP A 249 -13.73 2.49 4.07
C TRP A 249 -12.80 2.18 5.23
N PHE A 250 -11.64 2.85 5.26
CA PHE A 250 -10.59 2.59 6.22
C PHE A 250 -10.11 3.86 6.90
N MET A 251 -9.88 3.76 8.20
CA MET A 251 -9.27 4.81 9.02
C MET A 251 -7.87 4.37 9.41
N CYS A 252 -6.88 5.24 9.14
CA CYS A 252 -5.48 4.93 9.39
C CYS A 252 -4.81 5.96 10.29
N ASP A 253 -3.81 5.49 11.04
CA ASP A 253 -2.80 6.33 11.68
C ASP A 253 -1.52 6.30 10.83
N SER A 254 -1.19 7.45 10.23
CA SER A 254 -0.03 7.59 9.34
C SER A 254 1.32 7.20 9.97
N MET A 255 1.50 7.39 11.28
CA MET A 255 2.74 7.09 11.98
C MET A 255 2.86 5.58 12.19
N MET A 256 1.83 4.98 12.79
CA MET A 256 1.77 3.54 12.99
C MET A 256 1.82 2.78 11.66
N ARG A 257 1.15 3.28 10.62
CA ARG A 257 1.15 2.69 9.29
C ARG A 257 2.56 2.59 8.71
N LYS A 258 3.37 3.65 8.82
CA LYS A 258 4.74 3.65 8.29
C LYS A 258 5.66 2.62 8.96
N GLU A 259 5.38 2.29 10.21
CA GLU A 259 6.13 1.30 10.99
C GLU A 259 5.64 -0.14 10.76
N ASN A 260 4.42 -0.31 10.23
CA ASN A 260 3.78 -1.61 10.14
C ASN A 260 3.49 -2.09 8.71
N LEU A 261 3.48 -1.20 7.71
CA LEU A 261 3.08 -1.53 6.34
C LEU A 261 4.21 -1.25 5.35
N PHE A 262 4.71 -2.31 4.71
CA PHE A 262 5.90 -2.26 3.87
C PHE A 262 5.63 -2.74 2.45
N TRP A 263 6.26 -2.04 1.50
CA TRP A 263 6.34 -2.46 0.12
C TRP A 263 7.78 -2.77 -0.25
N TRP A 264 8.02 -3.99 -0.68
CA TRP A 264 9.35 -4.49 -1.01
C TRP A 264 9.55 -4.51 -2.51
N ASN A 265 10.42 -3.62 -3.00
CA ASN A 265 10.93 -3.71 -4.35
C ASN A 265 12.20 -4.56 -4.34
N ARG A 266 12.09 -5.81 -4.81
CA ARG A 266 13.26 -6.66 -5.02
C ARG A 266 13.96 -6.33 -6.32
N ILE A 267 13.18 -6.18 -7.38
CA ILE A 267 13.61 -5.60 -8.65
C ILE A 267 12.55 -4.55 -8.99
N ALA A 268 12.93 -3.29 -8.88
CA ALA A 268 12.10 -2.18 -9.34
C ALA A 268 11.81 -2.36 -10.84
N PRO A 269 10.73 -1.76 -11.39
CA PRO A 269 10.34 -1.94 -12.78
C PRO A 269 11.52 -1.72 -13.75
N GLU A 270 12.02 -2.80 -14.33
CA GLU A 270 13.11 -2.80 -15.29
C GLU A 270 12.51 -2.76 -16.68
N PHE A 271 12.67 -1.64 -17.37
CA PHE A 271 12.31 -1.50 -18.78
C PHE A 271 13.53 -1.78 -19.66
N ALA A 272 13.36 -2.65 -20.66
CA ALA A 272 14.40 -2.94 -21.63
C ALA A 272 13.83 -3.04 -23.04
N LYS A 273 14.61 -2.59 -24.02
CA LYS A 273 14.33 -2.70 -25.44
C LYS A 273 15.38 -3.58 -26.11
N THR A 274 14.96 -4.47 -26.99
CA THR A 274 15.87 -5.24 -27.86
C THR A 274 15.32 -5.35 -29.28
N GLY A 275 16.20 -5.41 -30.26
CA GLY A 275 15.84 -5.87 -31.61
C GLY A 275 15.90 -7.40 -31.65
N GLU A 276 14.99 -8.01 -32.40
CA GLU A 276 15.09 -9.42 -32.76
C GLU A 276 15.99 -9.56 -34.00
N PHE A 277 16.96 -10.47 -33.97
CA PHE A 277 17.94 -10.58 -35.04
C PHE A 277 17.32 -11.16 -36.32
N ASP A 278 16.55 -12.23 -36.18
CA ASP A 278 16.01 -12.98 -37.33
C ASP A 278 14.84 -12.26 -38.01
N THR A 279 13.95 -11.63 -37.23
CA THR A 279 12.74 -10.99 -37.76
C THR A 279 12.85 -9.48 -37.90
N MET A 280 13.93 -8.87 -37.37
CA MET A 280 14.13 -7.41 -37.30
C MET A 280 13.05 -6.67 -36.51
N ASP A 281 12.28 -7.39 -35.68
CA ASP A 281 11.23 -6.81 -34.86
C ASP A 281 11.81 -6.00 -33.70
N TRP A 282 11.05 -5.00 -33.25
CA TRP A 282 11.36 -4.30 -32.01
C TRP A 282 10.59 -4.92 -30.87
N LYS A 283 11.29 -5.33 -29.82
CA LYS A 283 10.71 -5.90 -28.61
C LYS A 283 11.00 -5.00 -27.42
N TRP A 284 9.97 -4.72 -26.63
CA TRP A 284 10.09 -4.07 -25.34
C TRP A 284 9.59 -5.01 -24.26
N ARG A 285 10.20 -4.94 -23.08
CA ARG A 285 9.76 -5.68 -21.90
C ARG A 285 9.80 -4.78 -20.67
N VAL A 286 8.90 -5.07 -19.74
CA VAL A 286 9.02 -4.69 -18.34
C VAL A 286 9.09 -5.95 -17.52
N TYR A 287 9.98 -5.95 -16.55
CA TYR A 287 10.07 -6.97 -15.52
C TYR A 287 10.10 -6.30 -14.14
N VAL A 288 9.32 -6.81 -13.20
CA VAL A 288 9.27 -6.31 -11.83
C VAL A 288 9.20 -7.49 -10.88
N ARG A 289 9.85 -7.37 -9.74
CA ARG A 289 9.77 -8.34 -8.65
C ARG A 289 9.53 -7.62 -7.34
N PHE A 290 8.41 -7.91 -6.70
CA PHE A 290 8.01 -7.22 -5.49
C PHE A 290 7.16 -8.10 -4.57
N SER A 291 6.98 -7.63 -3.34
CA SER A 291 5.94 -8.09 -2.41
C SER A 291 5.51 -6.92 -1.53
N TYR A 292 4.47 -7.12 -0.74
CA TYR A 292 4.12 -6.25 0.38
C TYR A 292 3.72 -7.12 1.55
N ASN A 293 3.73 -6.55 2.75
CA ASN A 293 3.21 -7.18 3.95
C ASN A 293 2.87 -6.11 4.99
N TYR A 294 2.06 -6.51 5.97
CA TYR A 294 1.91 -5.78 7.22
C TYR A 294 2.51 -6.59 8.37
N ASN A 295 3.05 -5.93 9.39
CA ASN A 295 3.59 -6.57 10.59
C ASN A 295 2.59 -6.60 11.73
N GLY A 296 1.90 -5.49 11.99
CA GLY A 296 0.83 -5.39 12.97
C GLY A 296 -0.42 -4.81 12.33
N TRP A 297 -1.58 -5.06 12.92
CA TRP A 297 -2.89 -4.60 12.43
C TRP A 297 -3.31 -3.23 13.00
N ARG A 298 -2.66 -2.78 14.08
CA ARG A 298 -3.08 -1.64 14.92
C ARG A 298 -3.01 -0.26 14.25
N TRP A 299 -2.50 -0.19 13.03
CA TRP A 299 -2.45 1.06 12.25
C TRP A 299 -3.77 1.38 11.54
N VAL A 300 -4.67 0.40 11.38
CA VAL A 300 -5.91 0.53 10.61
C VAL A 300 -7.12 0.04 11.38
N MET A 301 -8.24 0.69 11.13
CA MET A 301 -9.58 0.19 11.38
C MET A 301 -10.36 0.19 10.06
N GLY A 302 -10.91 -0.96 9.68
CA GLY A 302 -11.68 -1.11 8.45
C GLY A 302 -13.16 -1.30 8.74
N SER A 303 -14.01 -0.70 7.92
CA SER A 303 -15.44 -0.96 7.92
C SER A 303 -15.82 -1.83 6.75
N GLN A 304 -16.38 -3.01 7.02
CA GLN A 304 -16.93 -3.89 6.00
C GLN A 304 -18.43 -3.62 5.85
N VAL A 305 -18.82 -2.97 4.75
CA VAL A 305 -20.17 -2.48 4.51
C VAL A 305 -20.74 -3.19 3.30
N SER A 306 -21.78 -3.99 3.51
CA SER A 306 -22.47 -4.73 2.45
C SER A 306 -23.26 -3.83 1.50
#